data_AF-A0A8C4T4A0-F1
#
_entry.id   AF-A0A8C4T4A0-F1
#
_cell.length_a   1.000
_cell.length_b   1.000
_cell.length_c   1.000
_cell.angle_alpha   90.00
_cell.angle_beta   90.00
_cell.angle_gamma   90.00
#
_symmetry.space_group_name_H-M   'P 1'
#
loop_
_entity.id
_entity.type
_entity.pdbx_description
1 polymer ?
#
loop_
_entity_poly.entity_id
_entity_poly.type
_entity_poly.pdbx_seq_one_letter_code
_entity_poly.pdbx_strand_id
1 'polypeptide(L)'
;MRTEVIEIYQSGKGYKAISKALGLQRTTVRAIIHKWQKHGTVVNLPGSGRPTKITPRAQRRLIREVTKDPRTMSKELQASLASIKVSVHDSTIRKRLGKNGLHGRCPRCKPLLSKKNIRARLNFAKKHLNDWWPNQLLGSGGNYFFTQGHVGLDFFFSLNNKNHHLQTAFCVYLCYI
;
A
#
# COMPACT_ATOMS: atom_id res chain seq x y z
N MET A 1 31.39 10.33 -19.91
CA MET A 1 31.45 10.02 -21.36
C MET A 1 30.39 10.73 -22.22
N ARG A 2 29.07 10.48 -22.07
CA ARG A 2 28.07 11.16 -22.95
C ARG A 2 27.88 12.65 -22.63
N THR A 3 28.08 13.04 -21.37
CA THR A 3 28.09 14.44 -20.89
C THR A 3 29.30 15.18 -21.45
N GLU A 4 30.50 14.59 -21.36
CA GLU A 4 31.75 15.12 -21.95
C GLU A 4 31.61 15.42 -23.45
N VAL A 5 30.92 14.55 -24.22
CA VAL A 5 30.63 14.82 -25.64
C VAL A 5 29.89 16.14 -25.83
N ILE A 6 28.94 16.45 -24.94
CA ILE A 6 28.11 17.65 -25.00
C ILE A 6 28.87 18.87 -24.51
N GLU A 7 29.68 18.75 -23.45
CA GLU A 7 30.56 19.82 -22.96
C GLU A 7 31.55 20.25 -24.06
N ILE A 8 32.19 19.29 -24.72
CA ILE A 8 33.12 19.58 -25.83
C ILE A 8 32.36 20.16 -27.04
N TYR A 9 31.14 19.72 -27.30
CA TYR A 9 30.31 20.29 -28.35
C TYR A 9 29.88 21.74 -28.04
N GLN A 10 29.53 22.04 -26.79
CA GLN A 10 29.21 23.40 -26.33
C GLN A 10 30.43 24.33 -26.43
N SER A 11 31.65 23.81 -26.29
CA SER A 11 32.88 24.57 -26.58
C SER A 11 33.12 24.88 -28.06
N GLY A 12 32.20 24.51 -28.96
CA GLY A 12 32.24 24.84 -30.40
C GLY A 12 33.05 23.87 -31.26
N LYS A 13 33.52 22.73 -30.71
CA LYS A 13 34.32 21.77 -31.49
C LYS A 13 33.44 20.94 -32.43
N GLY A 14 33.95 20.71 -33.64
CA GLY A 14 33.27 19.89 -34.65
C GLY A 14 33.27 18.39 -34.33
N TYR A 15 32.35 17.64 -34.95
CA TYR A 15 32.15 16.20 -34.71
C TYR A 15 33.41 15.32 -34.85
N LYS A 16 34.29 15.63 -35.81
CA LYS A 16 35.55 14.89 -36.06
C LYS A 16 36.54 15.06 -34.90
N ALA A 17 36.64 16.26 -34.34
CA ALA A 17 37.53 16.56 -33.23
C ALA A 17 37.08 15.85 -31.95
N ILE A 18 35.77 15.86 -31.67
CA ILE A 18 35.17 15.16 -30.53
C ILE A 18 35.40 13.64 -30.64
N SER A 19 35.17 13.08 -31.83
CA SER A 19 35.37 11.66 -32.14
C SER A 19 36.82 11.24 -31.88
N LYS A 20 37.81 12.02 -32.35
CA LYS A 20 39.23 11.73 -32.14
C LYS A 20 39.65 11.90 -30.67
N ALA A 21 39.14 12.91 -29.97
CA ALA A 21 39.47 13.18 -28.57
C ALA A 21 38.98 12.08 -27.61
N LEU A 22 37.78 11.54 -27.88
CA LEU A 22 37.14 10.53 -27.01
C LEU A 22 37.28 9.10 -27.54
N GLY A 23 37.92 8.89 -28.69
CA GLY A 23 38.02 7.56 -29.33
C GLY A 23 36.69 6.96 -29.77
N LEU A 24 35.64 7.78 -29.95
CA LEU A 24 34.30 7.33 -30.30
C LEU A 24 34.09 7.39 -31.81
N GLN A 25 33.28 6.49 -32.35
CA GLN A 25 32.87 6.58 -33.76
C GLN A 25 32.05 7.86 -34.01
N ARG A 26 32.30 8.51 -35.16
CA ARG A 26 31.63 9.77 -35.54
C ARG A 26 30.10 9.68 -35.56
N THR A 27 29.56 8.51 -35.90
CA THR A 27 28.12 8.19 -35.89
C THR A 27 27.53 8.26 -34.48
N THR A 28 28.24 7.72 -33.49
CA THR A 28 27.85 7.77 -32.07
C THR A 28 27.84 9.19 -31.54
N VAL A 29 28.88 9.98 -31.85
CA VAL A 29 28.95 11.40 -31.49
C VAL A 29 27.76 12.16 -32.09
N ARG A 30 27.47 11.95 -33.38
CA ARG A 30 26.31 12.55 -34.05
C ARG A 30 24.99 12.13 -33.37
N ALA A 31 24.82 10.84 -33.05
CA ALA A 31 23.61 10.35 -32.40
C ALA A 31 23.40 10.94 -31.00
N ILE A 32 24.48 11.12 -30.23
CA ILE A 32 24.43 11.75 -28.90
C ILE A 32 23.98 13.21 -29.02
N ILE A 33 24.62 13.98 -29.91
CA ILE A 33 24.31 15.41 -30.09
C ILE A 33 22.91 15.60 -30.66
N HIS A 34 22.50 14.79 -31.64
CA HIS A 34 21.16 14.86 -32.19
C HIS A 34 20.08 14.54 -31.14
N LYS A 35 20.31 13.53 -30.31
CA LYS A 35 19.41 13.21 -29.18
C LYS A 35 19.33 14.38 -28.19
N TRP A 36 20.47 14.98 -27.84
CA TRP A 36 20.51 16.11 -26.93
C TRP A 36 19.80 17.35 -27.51
N GLN A 37 20.01 17.67 -28.80
CA GLN A 37 19.29 18.76 -29.47
C GLN A 37 17.77 18.51 -29.54
N LYS A 38 17.34 17.26 -29.74
CA LYS A 38 15.93 16.91 -29.87
C LYS A 38 15.19 16.82 -28.52
N HIS A 39 15.84 16.26 -27.51
CA HIS A 39 15.19 15.90 -26.24
C HIS A 39 15.74 16.66 -25.03
N GLY A 40 16.82 17.42 -25.17
CA GLY A 40 17.49 18.15 -24.08
C GLY A 40 18.21 17.26 -23.08
N THR A 41 18.12 15.92 -23.20
CA THR A 41 18.65 14.99 -22.21
C THR A 41 19.75 14.09 -22.77
N VAL A 42 20.74 13.84 -21.92
CA VAL A 42 21.85 12.90 -22.19
C VAL A 42 21.45 11.47 -21.81
N VAL A 43 20.67 11.35 -20.73
CA VAL A 43 20.18 10.10 -20.13
C VAL A 43 19.31 9.32 -21.11
N ASN A 44 19.41 7.99 -21.11
CA ASN A 44 18.57 7.14 -21.94
C ASN A 44 17.09 7.34 -21.61
N LEU A 45 16.29 7.65 -22.63
CA LEU A 45 14.85 7.71 -22.47
C LEU A 45 14.33 6.28 -22.27
N PRO A 46 13.33 6.09 -21.41
CA PRO A 46 12.66 4.81 -21.31
C PRO A 46 12.05 4.46 -22.67
N GLY A 47 12.28 3.23 -23.12
CA GLY A 47 11.62 2.73 -24.32
C GLY A 47 10.11 2.59 -24.10
N SER A 48 9.33 2.61 -25.17
CA SER A 48 7.86 2.46 -25.12
C SER A 48 7.41 1.14 -24.46
N GLY A 49 8.26 0.12 -24.49
CA GLY A 49 7.95 -1.20 -23.95
C GLY A 49 6.88 -1.94 -24.76
N ARG A 50 6.43 -3.07 -24.23
CA ARG A 50 5.41 -3.92 -24.86
C ARG A 50 4.00 -3.39 -24.58
N PRO A 51 3.12 -3.25 -25.59
CA PRO A 51 1.74 -2.86 -25.36
C PRO A 51 1.00 -3.92 -24.52
N THR A 52 0.12 -3.46 -23.63
CA THR A 52 -0.64 -4.34 -22.74
C THR A 52 -1.81 -5.00 -23.46
N LYS A 53 -2.05 -6.29 -23.20
CA LYS A 53 -3.20 -7.02 -23.76
C LYS A 53 -4.55 -6.54 -23.23
N ILE A 54 -4.60 -6.04 -22.00
CA ILE A 54 -5.81 -5.49 -21.39
C ILE A 54 -6.00 -4.07 -21.91
N THR A 55 -7.13 -3.82 -22.58
CA THR A 55 -7.48 -2.48 -23.08
C THR A 55 -7.89 -1.56 -21.92
N PRO A 56 -7.77 -0.23 -22.06
CA PRO A 56 -8.22 0.72 -21.03
C PRO A 56 -9.70 0.56 -20.66
N ARG A 57 -10.55 0.17 -21.62
CA ARG A 57 -11.97 -0.14 -21.39
C ARG A 57 -12.15 -1.39 -20.52
N ALA A 58 -11.44 -2.46 -20.84
CA ALA A 58 -11.48 -3.70 -20.06
C ALA A 58 -10.97 -3.49 -18.63
N GLN A 59 -9.92 -2.70 -18.45
CA GLN A 59 -9.42 -2.34 -17.13
C GLN A 59 -10.45 -1.57 -16.29
N ARG A 60 -11.12 -0.56 -16.86
CA ARG A 60 -12.17 0.19 -16.14
C ARG A 60 -13.31 -0.72 -15.71
N ARG A 61 -13.63 -1.75 -16.49
CA ARG A 61 -14.65 -2.73 -16.12
C ARG A 61 -14.18 -3.63 -14.98
N LEU A 62 -12.95 -4.16 -15.03
CA LEU A 62 -12.35 -4.92 -13.94
C LEU A 62 -12.39 -4.16 -12.61
N ILE A 63 -12.00 -2.89 -12.62
CA ILE A 63 -12.00 -2.06 -11.41
C ILE A 63 -13.42 -1.90 -10.86
N ARG A 64 -14.42 -1.66 -11.73
CA ARG A 64 -15.82 -1.54 -11.32
C ARG A 64 -16.37 -2.84 -10.72
N GLU A 65 -16.06 -3.98 -11.32
CA GLU A 65 -16.51 -5.29 -10.82
C GLU A 65 -15.95 -5.59 -9.44
N VAL A 66 -14.64 -5.41 -9.25
CA VAL A 66 -13.98 -5.63 -7.95
C VAL A 66 -14.44 -4.63 -6.89
N THR A 67 -14.74 -3.38 -7.28
CA THR A 67 -15.24 -2.36 -6.34
C THR A 67 -16.67 -2.66 -5.90
N LYS A 68 -17.50 -3.18 -6.82
CA LYS A 68 -18.89 -3.57 -6.52
C LYS A 68 -18.92 -4.75 -5.55
N ASP A 69 -18.15 -5.80 -5.84
CA ASP A 69 -18.06 -6.99 -4.99
C ASP A 69 -16.58 -7.35 -4.73
N PRO A 70 -16.02 -6.92 -3.58
CA PRO A 70 -14.61 -7.19 -3.23
C PRO A 70 -14.27 -8.68 -3.05
N ARG A 71 -15.28 -9.56 -3.04
CA ARG A 71 -15.14 -11.01 -2.93
C ARG A 71 -15.01 -11.72 -4.28
N THR A 72 -15.11 -11.01 -5.40
CA THR A 72 -15.03 -11.62 -6.75
C THR A 72 -13.72 -12.37 -6.94
N MET A 73 -13.81 -13.58 -7.48
CA MET A 73 -12.65 -14.42 -7.77
C MET A 73 -11.98 -14.00 -9.08
N SER A 74 -10.66 -14.19 -9.19
CA SER A 74 -9.93 -13.88 -10.44
C SER A 74 -10.42 -14.68 -11.65
N LYS A 75 -10.98 -15.89 -11.44
CA LYS A 75 -11.60 -16.72 -12.48
C LYS A 75 -12.90 -16.11 -13.03
N GLU A 76 -13.72 -15.51 -12.16
CA GLU A 76 -14.94 -14.81 -12.57
C GLU A 76 -14.59 -13.57 -13.40
N LEU A 77 -13.58 -12.82 -12.97
CA LEU A 77 -13.04 -11.68 -13.73
C LEU A 77 -12.48 -12.12 -15.10
N GLN A 78 -11.89 -13.30 -15.17
CA GLN A 78 -11.40 -13.87 -16.43
C GLN A 78 -12.54 -14.19 -17.39
N ALA A 79 -13.61 -14.85 -16.91
CA ALA A 79 -14.82 -15.10 -17.71
C ALA A 79 -15.47 -13.78 -18.16
N SER A 80 -15.49 -12.80 -17.26
CA SER A 80 -15.97 -11.46 -17.53
C SER A 80 -15.17 -10.79 -18.66
N LEU A 81 -13.83 -10.94 -18.70
CA LEU A 81 -13.00 -10.43 -19.79
C LEU A 81 -13.16 -11.21 -21.10
N ALA A 82 -13.40 -12.52 -21.02
CA ALA A 82 -13.66 -13.35 -22.20
C ALA A 82 -14.91 -12.88 -22.97
N SER A 83 -15.93 -12.39 -22.27
CA SER A 83 -17.12 -11.79 -22.90
C SER A 83 -16.80 -10.56 -23.77
N ILE A 84 -15.69 -9.86 -23.47
CA ILE A 84 -15.20 -8.68 -24.21
C ILE A 84 -14.14 -9.09 -25.24
N LYS A 85 -14.00 -10.40 -25.52
CA LYS A 85 -12.99 -10.98 -26.42
C LYS A 85 -11.55 -10.72 -25.97
N VAL A 86 -11.33 -10.46 -24.67
CA VAL A 86 -9.98 -10.28 -24.10
C VAL A 86 -9.60 -11.54 -23.32
N SER A 87 -8.86 -12.44 -23.97
CA SER A 87 -8.37 -13.66 -23.33
C SER A 87 -7.07 -13.40 -22.55
N VAL A 88 -7.10 -13.58 -21.23
CA VAL A 88 -5.98 -13.30 -20.32
C VAL A 88 -5.96 -14.34 -19.21
N HIS A 89 -4.77 -14.69 -18.72
CA HIS A 89 -4.61 -15.58 -17.55
C HIS A 89 -4.89 -14.84 -16.23
N ASP A 90 -5.42 -15.55 -15.22
CA ASP A 90 -5.80 -14.98 -13.92
C ASP A 90 -4.65 -14.19 -13.25
N SER A 91 -3.41 -14.68 -13.37
CA SER A 91 -2.21 -14.05 -12.82
C SER A 91 -1.97 -12.66 -13.41
N THR A 92 -2.30 -12.43 -14.68
CA THR A 92 -2.18 -11.11 -15.32
C THR A 92 -3.25 -10.15 -14.81
N ILE A 93 -4.45 -10.66 -14.52
CA ILE A 93 -5.53 -9.88 -13.89
C ILE A 93 -5.09 -9.43 -12.50
N ARG A 94 -4.58 -10.34 -11.66
CA ARG A 94 -4.05 -10.02 -10.32
C ARG A 94 -2.93 -8.98 -10.35
N LYS A 95 -1.95 -9.16 -11.24
CA LYS A 95 -0.88 -8.17 -11.46
C LYS A 95 -1.43 -6.80 -11.87
N ARG A 96 -2.44 -6.77 -12.74
CA ARG A 96 -3.05 -5.52 -13.21
C ARG A 96 -3.83 -4.82 -12.09
N LEU A 97 -4.56 -5.57 -11.27
CA LEU A 97 -5.26 -5.04 -10.10
C LEU A 97 -4.28 -4.48 -9.06
N GLY A 98 -3.18 -5.19 -8.79
CA GLY A 98 -2.14 -4.73 -7.87
C GLY A 98 -1.47 -3.43 -8.33
N LYS A 99 -1.25 -3.23 -9.65
CA LYS A 99 -0.77 -1.95 -10.19
C LYS A 99 -1.73 -0.78 -9.94
N ASN A 100 -3.02 -1.06 -9.70
CA ASN A 100 -4.03 -0.06 -9.36
C ASN A 100 -4.28 0.01 -7.83
N GLY A 101 -3.45 -0.62 -7.01
CA GLY A 101 -3.59 -0.64 -5.54
C GLY A 101 -4.68 -1.58 -5.02
N LEU A 102 -5.30 -2.39 -5.89
CA LEU A 102 -6.34 -3.34 -5.49
C LEU A 102 -5.71 -4.68 -5.14
N HIS A 103 -5.78 -5.05 -3.87
CA HIS A 103 -5.24 -6.29 -3.35
C HIS A 103 -6.30 -7.10 -2.61
N GLY A 104 -6.21 -8.43 -2.73
CA GLY A 104 -7.00 -9.32 -1.89
C GLY A 104 -6.63 -9.15 -0.41
N ARG A 105 -7.65 -9.13 0.44
CA ARG A 105 -7.53 -9.07 1.91
C ARG A 105 -8.56 -10.00 2.55
N CYS A 106 -8.23 -10.52 3.72
CA CYS A 106 -9.18 -11.27 4.53
C CYS A 106 -10.06 -10.28 5.32
N PRO A 107 -11.40 -10.38 5.26
CA PRO A 107 -12.27 -9.56 6.08
C PRO A 107 -12.08 -9.88 7.58
N ARG A 108 -12.11 -8.86 8.43
CA ARG A 108 -12.05 -9.05 9.89
C ARG A 108 -13.35 -9.64 10.41
N CYS A 109 -13.27 -10.65 11.26
CA CYS A 109 -14.43 -11.18 11.99
C CYS A 109 -14.98 -10.08 12.92
N LYS A 110 -16.23 -9.69 12.72
CA LYS A 110 -16.94 -8.70 13.56
C LYS A 110 -18.24 -9.33 14.06
N PRO A 111 -18.62 -9.09 15.33
CA PRO A 111 -19.92 -9.53 15.81
C PRO A 111 -21.04 -8.83 15.02
N LEU A 112 -22.13 -9.54 14.78
CA LEU A 112 -23.32 -8.96 14.14
C LEU A 112 -24.00 -8.01 15.13
N LEU A 113 -24.20 -6.75 14.72
CA LEU A 113 -24.84 -5.74 15.55
C LEU A 113 -26.30 -5.55 15.12
N SER A 114 -27.22 -5.60 16.08
CA SER A 114 -28.61 -5.17 15.87
C SER A 114 -28.68 -3.67 15.60
N LYS A 115 -29.66 -3.22 14.80
CA LYS A 115 -29.92 -1.80 14.51
C LYS A 115 -30.07 -0.96 15.79
N LYS A 116 -30.69 -1.54 16.84
CA LYS A 116 -30.83 -0.90 18.17
C LYS A 116 -29.46 -0.61 18.78
N ASN A 117 -28.56 -1.59 18.77
CA ASN A 117 -27.22 -1.47 19.35
C ASN A 117 -26.36 -0.48 18.56
N ILE A 118 -26.47 -0.47 17.23
CA ILE A 118 -25.76 0.52 16.39
C ILE A 118 -26.18 1.94 16.79
N ARG A 119 -27.49 2.20 16.91
CA ARG A 119 -28.00 3.53 17.30
C ARG A 119 -27.57 3.92 18.71
N ALA A 120 -27.68 3.00 19.67
CA ALA A 120 -27.28 3.25 21.06
C ALA A 120 -25.79 3.59 21.16
N ARG A 121 -24.91 2.80 20.50
CA ARG A 121 -23.47 3.06 20.46
C ARG A 121 -23.13 4.39 19.79
N LEU A 122 -23.81 4.74 18.72
CA LEU A 122 -23.61 6.01 18.01
C LEU A 122 -24.06 7.20 18.87
N ASN A 123 -25.21 7.11 19.53
CA ASN A 123 -25.68 8.15 20.45
C ASN A 123 -24.73 8.31 21.65
N PHE A 124 -24.25 7.20 22.20
CA PHE A 124 -23.24 7.21 23.26
C PHE A 124 -21.96 7.92 22.81
N ALA A 125 -21.40 7.53 21.65
CA ALA A 125 -20.19 8.15 21.11
C ALA A 125 -20.35 9.65 20.83
N LYS A 126 -21.53 10.08 20.34
CA LYS A 126 -21.84 11.50 20.13
C LYS A 126 -21.96 12.27 21.43
N LYS A 127 -22.61 11.69 22.45
CA LYS A 127 -22.80 12.33 23.76
C LYS A 127 -21.46 12.54 24.47
N HIS A 128 -20.54 11.59 24.36
CA HIS A 128 -19.25 11.60 25.06
C HIS A 128 -18.08 11.99 24.14
N LEU A 129 -18.33 12.79 23.08
CA LEU A 129 -17.29 13.18 22.11
C LEU A 129 -16.22 14.10 22.73
N ASN A 130 -16.63 14.95 23.67
CA ASN A 130 -15.79 15.94 24.37
C ASN A 130 -15.57 15.59 25.85
N ASP A 131 -16.00 14.40 26.27
CA ASP A 131 -15.80 13.96 27.64
C ASP A 131 -14.32 13.59 27.80
N TRP A 132 -13.56 14.51 28.40
CA TRP A 132 -12.23 14.20 28.90
C TRP A 132 -12.41 13.13 29.98
N TRP A 133 -11.58 12.09 29.97
CA TRP A 133 -11.69 10.93 30.86
C TRP A 133 -10.75 11.00 32.06
N PRO A 134 -10.67 12.07 32.88
CA PRO A 134 -9.61 12.12 33.87
C PRO A 134 -9.81 11.10 35.00
N ASN A 135 -11.04 10.69 35.39
CA ASN A 135 -11.24 9.86 36.59
C ASN A 135 -12.58 9.08 36.67
N GLN A 136 -13.11 8.49 35.58
CA GLN A 136 -14.43 7.83 35.66
C GLN A 136 -14.45 6.38 35.17
N LEU A 137 -14.48 5.49 36.17
CA LEU A 137 -14.95 4.10 36.19
C LEU A 137 -14.06 3.04 35.53
N LEU A 138 -13.36 2.33 36.41
CA LEU A 138 -12.82 0.98 36.22
C LEU A 138 -13.99 0.06 35.82
N GLY A 139 -14.12 -0.25 34.53
CA GLY A 139 -15.18 -1.12 34.05
C GLY A 139 -15.06 -2.51 34.65
N SER A 140 -16.04 -2.93 35.47
CA SER A 140 -16.21 -4.33 35.91
C SER A 140 -16.76 -5.18 34.77
N GLY A 141 -15.98 -5.35 33.70
CA GLY A 141 -16.20 -6.38 32.69
C GLY A 141 -15.42 -7.62 33.12
N GLY A 142 -16.11 -8.76 33.26
CA GLY A 142 -15.59 -10.01 33.82
C GLY A 142 -14.11 -10.30 33.53
N ASN A 143 -13.39 -10.54 34.64
CA ASN A 143 -12.00 -11.00 34.83
C ASN A 143 -10.85 -9.98 34.81
N TYR A 144 -11.09 -8.67 34.64
CA TYR A 144 -10.03 -7.68 34.80
C TYR A 144 -10.49 -6.51 35.68
N PHE A 145 -9.75 -6.24 36.75
CA PHE A 145 -9.89 -5.04 37.58
C PHE A 145 -8.71 -4.12 37.27
N PHE A 146 -9.00 -2.88 36.86
CA PHE A 146 -8.00 -1.82 36.79
C PHE A 146 -7.93 -1.16 38.18
N THR A 147 -6.77 -0.72 38.65
CA THR A 147 -6.67 0.27 39.75
C THR A 147 -5.59 1.27 39.37
N GLN A 148 -5.90 2.56 39.42
CA GLN A 148 -4.89 3.61 39.25
C GLN A 148 -4.03 3.65 40.51
N GLY A 149 -2.79 3.19 40.41
CA GLY A 149 -1.76 3.54 41.39
C GLY A 149 -1.41 5.02 41.24
N HIS A 150 -1.05 5.67 42.35
CA HIS A 150 -0.81 7.10 42.54
C HIS A 150 0.29 7.73 41.62
N VAL A 151 0.85 6.97 40.68
CA VAL A 151 2.04 7.31 39.89
C VAL A 151 1.94 6.94 38.40
N GLY A 152 0.75 6.69 37.86
CA GLY A 152 0.56 6.60 36.40
C GLY A 152 1.17 5.36 35.72
N LEU A 153 1.26 4.23 36.43
CA LEU A 153 1.62 2.92 35.87
C LEU A 153 0.41 1.98 35.92
N ASP A 154 -0.03 1.47 34.77
CA ASP A 154 -1.11 0.50 34.64
C ASP A 154 -0.60 -0.92 34.97
N PHE A 155 -1.13 -1.53 36.03
CA PHE A 155 -0.83 -2.93 36.39
C PHE A 155 -1.93 -3.87 35.89
N PHE A 156 -1.53 -4.99 35.26
CA PHE A 156 -2.44 -6.01 34.73
C PHE A 156 -2.46 -7.24 35.66
N PHE A 157 -3.60 -7.56 36.26
CA PHE A 157 -3.80 -8.78 37.05
C PHE A 157 -4.81 -9.71 36.36
N SER A 158 -4.42 -10.95 36.11
CA SER A 158 -5.29 -12.01 35.58
C SER A 158 -5.64 -13.00 36.69
N LEU A 159 -6.92 -13.16 37.00
CA LEU A 159 -7.42 -14.18 37.92
C LEU A 159 -7.74 -15.45 37.15
N ASN A 160 -6.83 -16.43 37.15
CA ASN A 160 -7.16 -17.79 36.73
C ASN A 160 -7.89 -18.50 37.86
N ASN A 161 -9.21 -18.60 37.73
CA ASN A 161 -10.06 -19.36 38.64
C ASN A 161 -9.90 -20.87 38.37
N LYS A 162 -9.03 -21.53 39.15
CA LYS A 162 -9.22 -22.93 39.58
C LYS A 162 -8.59 -23.11 40.97
N ASN A 163 -9.45 -23.45 41.93
CA ASN A 163 -9.19 -23.99 43.27
C ASN A 163 -9.14 -22.97 44.41
N HIS A 164 -10.07 -23.16 45.34
CA HIS A 164 -10.09 -22.57 46.67
C HIS A 164 -8.80 -22.96 47.43
N HIS A 165 -8.29 -22.00 48.20
CA HIS A 165 -7.07 -22.00 49.03
C HIS A 165 -5.76 -21.55 48.36
N LEU A 166 -5.33 -20.38 48.87
CA LEU A 166 -4.02 -19.71 48.78
C LEU A 166 -3.81 -18.77 47.58
N GLN A 167 -3.97 -17.48 47.88
CA GLN A 167 -3.50 -16.33 47.11
C GLN A 167 -1.99 -16.42 46.91
N THR A 168 -1.55 -16.61 45.67
CA THR A 168 -0.18 -16.31 45.26
C THR A 168 -0.22 -15.39 44.04
N ALA A 169 0.16 -14.13 44.25
CA ALA A 169 0.32 -13.13 43.22
C ALA A 169 1.58 -13.45 42.40
N PHE A 170 1.43 -13.87 41.14
CA PHE A 170 2.54 -13.90 40.19
C PHE A 170 2.58 -12.57 39.44
N CYS A 171 3.55 -11.75 39.81
CA CYS A 171 3.97 -10.57 39.06
C CYS A 171 4.69 -11.05 37.79
N VAL A 172 4.01 -11.05 36.65
CA VAL A 172 4.67 -11.27 35.36
C VAL A 172 5.03 -9.90 34.80
N TYR A 173 6.32 -9.59 34.93
CA TYR A 173 6.96 -8.38 34.44
C TYR A 173 6.79 -8.17 32.92
N LEU A 174 6.65 -6.89 32.56
CA LEU A 174 7.20 -6.21 31.38
C LEU A 174 7.42 -7.04 30.11
N CYS A 175 6.65 -6.74 29.07
CA CYS A 175 7.22 -6.73 27.72
C CYS A 175 6.81 -5.43 27.01
N TYR A 176 7.84 -4.65 26.72
CA TYR A 176 7.85 -3.33 26.10
C TYR A 176 7.85 -3.48 24.56
N ILE A 177 7.32 -2.45 23.89
CA ILE A 177 7.29 -2.13 22.43
C ILE A 177 6.21 -2.84 21.61
#